data_AF-A0A7S2PZS4-F1
#
_entry.id   AF-A0A7S2PZS4-F1
#
_cell.length_a   1.000
_cell.length_b   1.000
_cell.length_c   1.000
_cell.angle_alpha   90.00
_cell.angle_beta   90.00
_cell.angle_gamma   90.00
#
_symmetry.space_group_name_H-M   'P 1'
#
loop_
_entity.id
_entity.type
_entity.pdbx_description
1 polymer ?
#
loop_
_entity_poly.entity_id
_entity_poly.type
_entity_poly.pdbx_seq_one_letter_code
_entity_poly.pdbx_strand_id
1 'polypeptide(L)'
;GAFNEFRAGGKPPSKRDYNYHCHYNEARQAWQDEIVRLTVTRHNAQPRPWIVFTCGPMGCGKGYTFQKLSEWGYFPIENIVRIDPDFFKSLMPEWQGFVDHGMDAGTMTHRESTYIQELCQEAALRRQQNIWVDGSLRDVVWFKQVFEDIRRRHPVYRIGIIHVHASEPVVRARIAERARRTNRNVPERLILESLAAPARSLFELTSLCDWVARIDNEVSPTLTSFNQVDRSGHWSAMSSRWARTEPAPYEFPHRLAPVALQPIEELSLAEGEAFPPNGGVIKLVHREIGRGSGKELISELKVTPRRLIHLSMSVTSDIARKSLRIDEDSTLVAYVVPAGDADKTFQHGGALYFDRSEKLYAAVRIAGQCSTCHFRYFMHFNTPVNKTAEEVSAILRDEWRWGPVSLPEMRNGGAIRTTFVGREELPDVAGLGAYLFELRDGSFKLFTLRVPTS
;
A
#
# COMPACT_ATOMS: atom_id res chain seq x y z
N GLY A 1 28.79 6.53 -18.63
CA GLY A 1 28.18 7.72 -19.24
C GLY A 1 27.92 8.79 -18.20
N ALA A 2 26.75 8.77 -17.56
CA ALA A 2 26.26 9.88 -16.72
C ALA A 2 26.89 10.05 -15.31
N PHE A 3 27.68 9.10 -14.80
CA PHE A 3 28.40 9.30 -13.53
C PHE A 3 29.68 10.14 -13.71
N ASN A 4 30.31 10.09 -14.88
CA ASN A 4 31.48 10.92 -15.18
C ASN A 4 31.11 12.40 -15.33
N GLU A 5 29.87 12.73 -15.74
CA GLU A 5 29.35 14.11 -15.74
C GLU A 5 29.14 14.69 -14.33
N PHE A 6 29.02 13.85 -13.29
CA PHE A 6 28.95 14.33 -11.90
C PHE A 6 30.28 14.96 -11.44
N ARG A 7 31.41 14.60 -12.07
CA ARG A 7 32.77 15.00 -11.66
C ARG A 7 33.69 15.56 -12.74
N ALA A 8 33.26 15.67 -14.00
CA ALA A 8 34.09 16.22 -15.10
C ALA A 8 34.64 17.65 -14.86
N GLY A 9 34.27 18.33 -13.76
CA GLY A 9 34.82 19.62 -13.35
C GLY A 9 35.64 19.65 -12.05
N GLY A 10 35.96 18.52 -11.40
CA GLY A 10 36.85 18.48 -10.22
C GLY A 10 36.43 19.35 -9.01
N LYS A 11 35.23 19.93 -9.03
CA LYS A 11 34.72 20.78 -7.96
C LYS A 11 33.65 20.02 -7.16
N PRO A 12 33.72 20.06 -5.82
CA PRO A 12 32.64 19.55 -4.99
C PRO A 12 31.32 20.24 -5.36
N PRO A 13 30.14 19.62 -5.12
CA PRO A 13 28.86 20.24 -5.45
C PRO A 13 28.79 21.60 -4.73
N SER A 14 28.74 22.69 -5.50
CA SER A 14 28.93 24.07 -5.03
C SER A 14 27.86 24.60 -4.05
N LYS A 15 26.94 23.75 -3.60
CA LYS A 15 25.80 24.07 -2.73
C LYS A 15 25.67 23.18 -1.50
N ARG A 16 26.67 22.33 -1.21
CA ARG A 16 26.69 21.64 0.08
C ARG A 16 26.98 22.64 1.17
N ASP A 17 26.33 22.48 2.31
CA ASP A 17 26.62 23.28 3.48
C ASP A 17 27.98 22.88 4.04
N TYR A 18 29.06 23.44 3.49
CA TYR A 18 30.42 23.27 3.99
C TYR A 18 30.66 24.03 5.31
N ASN A 19 29.68 24.78 5.82
CA ASN A 19 29.72 25.22 7.22
C ASN A 19 29.35 24.06 8.14
N TYR A 20 28.43 23.19 7.70
CA TYR A 20 28.07 21.97 8.43
C TYR A 20 28.94 20.76 8.06
N HIS A 21 29.49 20.63 6.86
CA HIS A 21 30.32 19.49 6.41
C HIS A 21 31.81 19.86 6.28
N CYS A 22 32.73 18.90 6.36
CA CYS A 22 34.15 19.14 6.14
C CYS A 22 34.59 18.78 4.70
N HIS A 23 35.77 19.27 4.30
CA HIS A 23 36.41 18.80 3.07
C HIS A 23 37.11 17.45 3.33
N TYR A 24 36.53 16.39 2.79
CA TYR A 24 37.12 15.04 2.83
C TYR A 24 38.31 14.94 1.87
N ASN A 25 39.31 14.10 2.21
CA ASN A 25 40.42 13.83 1.30
C ASN A 25 39.94 13.01 0.07
N GLU A 26 40.77 12.95 -0.98
CA GLU A 26 40.41 12.31 -2.25
C GLU A 26 40.03 10.83 -2.10
N ALA A 27 40.77 10.08 -1.26
CA ALA A 27 40.49 8.68 -1.01
C ALA A 27 39.11 8.47 -0.37
N ARG A 28 38.77 9.30 0.62
CA ARG A 28 37.47 9.24 1.29
C ARG A 28 36.33 9.69 0.37
N GLN A 29 36.58 10.71 -0.45
CA GLN A 29 35.64 11.14 -1.48
C GLN A 29 35.39 10.07 -2.55
N ALA A 30 36.41 9.30 -2.94
CA ALA A 30 36.24 8.18 -3.88
C ALA A 30 35.39 7.05 -3.26
N TRP A 31 35.58 6.76 -1.98
CA TRP A 31 34.72 5.82 -1.24
C TRP A 31 33.27 6.32 -1.16
N GLN A 32 33.03 7.59 -0.82
CA GLN A 32 31.69 8.20 -0.79
C GLN A 32 30.99 8.10 -2.15
N ASP A 33 31.71 8.42 -3.23
CA ASP A 33 31.20 8.33 -4.60
C ASP A 33 30.73 6.91 -4.95
N GLU A 34 31.48 5.90 -4.54
CA GLU A 34 31.12 4.51 -4.78
C GLU A 34 29.82 4.13 -4.04
N ILE A 35 29.65 4.59 -2.79
CA ILE A 35 28.39 4.42 -2.06
C ILE A 35 27.22 5.11 -2.77
N VAL A 36 27.42 6.35 -3.24
CA VAL A 36 26.41 7.10 -4.01
C VAL A 36 26.05 6.34 -5.29
N ARG A 37 27.05 5.86 -6.02
CA ARG A 37 26.86 5.08 -7.25
C ARG A 37 26.03 3.83 -6.99
N LEU A 38 26.40 3.01 -6.00
CA LEU A 38 25.70 1.77 -5.66
C LEU A 38 24.27 2.00 -5.16
N THR A 39 24.02 3.14 -4.51
CA THR A 39 22.70 3.51 -4.01
C THR A 39 21.77 3.94 -5.15
N VAL A 40 22.29 4.77 -6.07
CA VAL A 40 21.47 5.47 -7.07
C VAL A 40 21.33 4.67 -8.38
N THR A 41 22.21 3.72 -8.69
CA THR A 41 22.16 2.97 -9.98
C THR A 41 21.01 1.94 -10.04
N ARG A 42 20.21 1.79 -8.98
CA ARG A 42 19.25 0.68 -8.85
C ARG A 42 17.99 0.80 -9.70
N HIS A 43 17.59 2.01 -10.12
CA HIS A 43 16.26 2.23 -10.73
C HIS A 43 16.28 3.14 -11.97
N ASN A 44 15.21 3.06 -12.77
CA ASN A 44 15.04 3.89 -13.96
C ASN A 44 14.34 5.22 -13.63
N ALA A 45 14.58 6.22 -14.48
CA ALA A 45 13.86 7.49 -14.44
C ALA A 45 12.34 7.28 -14.56
N GLN A 46 11.57 8.09 -13.84
CA GLN A 46 10.11 8.07 -13.83
C GLN A 46 9.58 9.41 -14.36
N PRO A 47 8.48 9.42 -15.15
CA PRO A 47 7.92 10.67 -15.69
C PRO A 47 7.43 11.64 -14.61
N ARG A 48 6.89 11.11 -13.49
CA ARG A 48 6.39 11.87 -12.33
C ARG A 48 6.83 11.19 -11.03
N PRO A 49 8.12 11.26 -10.68
CA PRO A 49 8.67 10.51 -9.56
C PRO A 49 8.09 10.97 -8.21
N TRP A 50 8.08 10.07 -7.25
CA TRP A 50 7.83 10.38 -5.85
C TRP A 50 9.14 10.56 -5.09
N ILE A 51 9.20 11.56 -4.22
CA ILE A 51 10.11 11.57 -3.08
C ILE A 51 9.30 11.45 -1.80
N VAL A 52 9.51 10.37 -1.07
CA VAL A 52 8.78 10.04 0.15
C VAL A 52 9.71 10.18 1.34
N PHE A 53 9.33 11.04 2.27
CA PHE A 53 10.03 11.21 3.55
C PHE A 53 9.32 10.42 4.62
N THR A 54 10.07 9.66 5.42
CA THR A 54 9.50 9.06 6.64
C THR A 54 9.60 10.02 7.81
N CYS A 55 8.56 9.98 8.63
CA CYS A 55 8.50 10.65 9.92
C CYS A 55 8.11 9.62 10.97
N GLY A 56 8.61 9.79 12.19
CA GLY A 56 8.15 8.99 13.31
C GLY A 56 9.24 8.79 14.36
N PRO A 57 8.85 8.46 15.60
CA PRO A 57 9.82 8.30 16.67
C PRO A 57 10.85 7.21 16.37
N MET A 58 12.02 7.27 17.02
CA MET A 58 12.88 6.11 17.16
C MET A 58 12.08 5.00 17.85
N GLY A 59 12.21 3.74 17.41
CA GLY A 59 11.47 2.62 18.01
C GLY A 59 10.01 2.45 17.55
N CYS A 60 9.43 3.38 16.78
CA CYS A 60 8.06 3.20 16.27
C CYS A 60 7.92 2.13 15.16
N GLY A 61 9.05 1.60 14.66
CA GLY A 61 9.06 0.51 13.69
C GLY A 61 8.91 0.96 12.23
N LYS A 62 9.48 2.10 11.82
CA LYS A 62 9.52 2.56 10.41
C LYS A 62 10.01 1.48 9.46
N GLY A 63 11.20 0.90 9.71
CA GLY A 63 11.75 -0.16 8.85
C GLY A 63 10.83 -1.38 8.74
N TYR A 64 10.26 -1.83 9.86
CA TYR A 64 9.28 -2.92 9.88
C TYR A 64 8.00 -2.58 9.10
N THR A 65 7.49 -1.36 9.27
CA THR A 65 6.32 -0.85 8.55
C THR A 65 6.54 -0.88 7.05
N PHE A 66 7.67 -0.36 6.58
CA PHE A 66 7.97 -0.32 5.16
C PHE A 66 8.19 -1.72 4.58
N GLN A 67 8.87 -2.60 5.31
CA GLN A 67 8.98 -4.00 4.91
C GLN A 67 7.59 -4.63 4.72
N LYS A 68 6.68 -4.46 5.68
CA LYS A 68 5.30 -4.95 5.57
C LYS A 68 4.54 -4.33 4.40
N LEU A 69 4.67 -3.02 4.18
CA LEU A 69 4.05 -2.36 3.04
C LEU A 69 4.60 -2.89 1.70
N SER A 70 5.88 -3.25 1.62
CA SER A 70 6.46 -3.92 0.43
C SER A 70 5.90 -5.33 0.27
N GLU A 71 5.90 -6.12 1.34
CA GLU A 71 5.32 -7.49 1.34
C GLU A 71 3.83 -7.49 0.92
N TRP A 72 3.10 -6.43 1.24
CA TRP A 72 1.69 -6.25 0.88
C TRP A 72 1.49 -5.56 -0.49
N GLY A 73 2.56 -5.15 -1.18
CA GLY A 73 2.49 -4.49 -2.49
C GLY A 73 2.04 -3.02 -2.46
N TYR A 74 2.07 -2.36 -1.30
CA TYR A 74 1.69 -0.95 -1.13
C TYR A 74 2.86 0.03 -1.25
N PHE A 75 4.10 -0.42 -1.02
CA PHE A 75 5.29 0.42 -1.13
C PHE A 75 6.45 -0.34 -1.77
N PRO A 76 6.85 -0.02 -3.02
CA PRO A 76 7.79 -0.84 -3.77
C PRO A 76 9.25 -0.57 -3.36
N ILE A 77 9.74 -1.21 -2.28
CA ILE A 77 11.12 -1.03 -1.80
C ILE A 77 12.15 -1.43 -2.87
N GLU A 78 11.81 -2.43 -3.68
CA GLU A 78 12.61 -2.92 -4.81
C GLU A 78 12.63 -1.98 -6.03
N ASN A 79 11.83 -0.91 -6.07
CA ASN A 79 11.80 0.05 -7.17
C ASN A 79 11.93 1.51 -6.71
N ILE A 80 12.68 1.74 -5.63
CA ILE A 80 12.88 3.07 -5.03
C ILE A 80 14.30 3.23 -4.51
N VAL A 81 14.91 4.40 -4.75
CA VAL A 81 16.21 4.73 -4.19
C VAL A 81 16.04 4.97 -2.68
N ARG A 82 16.40 3.98 -1.88
CA ARG A 82 16.40 4.07 -0.41
C ARG A 82 17.64 4.84 0.06
N ILE A 83 17.38 5.93 0.74
CA ILE A 83 18.39 6.83 1.31
C ILE A 83 18.24 6.75 2.84
N ASP A 84 19.14 6.03 3.48
CA ASP A 84 19.10 5.73 4.92
C ASP A 84 20.47 6.04 5.54
N PRO A 85 20.59 7.08 6.38
CA PRO A 85 21.87 7.43 6.99
C PRO A 85 22.38 6.34 7.94
N ASP A 86 21.51 5.59 8.61
CA ASP A 86 21.94 4.49 9.49
C ASP A 86 22.53 3.32 8.66
N PHE A 87 22.03 3.10 7.44
CA PHE A 87 22.67 2.19 6.49
C PHE A 87 24.07 2.68 6.09
N PHE A 88 24.24 3.95 5.74
CA PHE A 88 25.56 4.47 5.33
C PHE A 88 26.59 4.40 6.46
N LYS A 89 26.20 4.63 7.71
CA LYS A 89 27.08 4.45 8.87
C LYS A 89 27.64 3.03 8.95
N SER A 90 26.81 2.01 8.69
CA SER A 90 27.23 0.61 8.72
C SER A 90 28.24 0.23 7.63
N LEU A 91 28.38 1.07 6.59
CA LEU A 91 29.34 0.87 5.51
C LEU A 91 30.68 1.57 5.79
N MET A 92 30.77 2.40 6.83
CA MET A 92 31.98 3.15 7.13
C MET A 92 33.09 2.21 7.65
N PRO A 93 34.29 2.24 7.05
CA PRO A 93 35.40 1.38 7.45
C PRO A 93 35.74 1.44 8.95
N GLU A 94 35.60 2.61 9.57
CA GLU A 94 35.89 2.85 10.98
C GLU A 94 34.77 2.44 11.94
N TRP A 95 33.58 2.05 11.43
CA TRP A 95 32.42 1.72 12.25
C TRP A 95 32.74 0.64 13.29
N GLN A 96 33.32 -0.49 12.84
CA GLN A 96 33.66 -1.59 13.73
C GLN A 96 34.71 -1.18 14.76
N GLY A 97 35.69 -0.37 14.33
CA GLY A 97 36.70 0.17 15.25
C GLY A 97 36.08 0.99 16.39
N PHE A 98 35.11 1.85 16.11
CA PHE A 98 34.41 2.59 17.17
C PHE A 98 33.63 1.68 18.11
N VAL A 99 32.95 0.65 17.58
CA VAL A 99 32.20 -0.32 18.38
C VAL A 99 33.14 -1.10 19.31
N ASP A 100 34.27 -1.59 18.78
CA ASP A 100 35.24 -2.40 19.54
C ASP A 100 35.89 -1.59 20.68
N HIS A 101 36.06 -0.29 20.50
CA HIS A 101 36.60 0.61 21.53
C HIS A 101 35.52 1.16 22.48
N GLY A 102 34.28 0.70 22.39
CA GLY A 102 33.17 1.15 23.24
C GLY A 102 32.77 2.61 23.01
N MET A 103 33.10 3.18 21.85
CA MET A 103 32.72 4.54 21.48
C MET A 103 31.31 4.58 20.90
N ASP A 104 30.66 5.75 20.92
CA ASP A 104 29.39 5.95 20.23
C ASP A 104 29.62 6.07 18.70
N ALA A 105 29.78 4.92 18.05
CA ALA A 105 29.97 4.82 16.60
C ALA A 105 28.90 5.59 15.82
N GLY A 106 27.65 5.59 16.32
CA GLY A 106 26.51 6.25 15.68
C GLY A 106 26.66 7.77 15.62
N THR A 107 27.17 8.37 16.70
CA THR A 107 27.47 9.81 16.77
C THR A 107 28.72 10.16 15.98
N MET A 108 29.79 9.37 16.12
CA MET A 108 31.08 9.60 15.45
C MET A 108 30.96 9.61 13.91
N THR A 109 30.06 8.78 13.38
CA THR A 109 29.81 8.65 11.93
C THR A 109 28.65 9.51 11.42
N HIS A 110 27.95 10.24 12.31
CA HIS A 110 26.70 10.89 11.96
C HIS A 110 26.85 11.95 10.86
N ARG A 111 27.82 12.85 11.02
CA ARG A 111 28.05 13.98 10.10
C ARG A 111 28.33 13.53 8.67
N GLU A 112 29.16 12.50 8.51
CA GLU A 112 29.46 11.99 7.17
C GLU A 112 28.30 11.18 6.58
N SER A 113 27.56 10.45 7.41
CA SER A 113 26.41 9.69 6.92
C SER A 113 25.31 10.60 6.37
N THR A 114 25.10 11.77 7.00
CA THR A 114 24.17 12.79 6.50
C THR A 114 24.71 13.49 5.26
N TYR A 115 26.02 13.69 5.14
CA TYR A 115 26.64 14.16 3.90
C TYR A 115 26.38 13.21 2.72
N ILE A 116 26.58 11.90 2.92
CA ILE A 116 26.30 10.88 1.90
C ILE A 116 24.81 10.83 1.56
N GLN A 117 23.93 10.93 2.56
CA GLN A 117 22.48 11.03 2.37
C GLN A 117 22.11 12.16 1.40
N GLU A 118 22.68 13.33 1.64
CA GLU A 118 22.53 14.52 0.83
C GLU A 118 23.03 14.33 -0.62
N LEU A 119 24.19 13.68 -0.79
CA LEU A 119 24.76 13.34 -2.11
C LEU A 119 23.87 12.37 -2.88
N CYS A 120 23.41 11.29 -2.23
CA CYS A 120 22.49 10.32 -2.80
C CYS A 120 21.18 10.98 -3.24
N GLN A 121 20.61 11.86 -2.41
CA GLN A 121 19.35 12.54 -2.70
C GLN A 121 19.47 13.40 -3.96
N GLU A 122 20.51 14.24 -4.06
CA GLU A 122 20.73 15.08 -5.24
C GLU A 122 21.00 14.24 -6.50
N ALA A 123 21.80 13.18 -6.38
CA ALA A 123 22.12 12.29 -7.48
C ALA A 123 20.87 11.54 -8.01
N ALA A 124 19.94 11.16 -7.13
CA ALA A 124 18.68 10.53 -7.51
C ALA A 124 17.67 11.54 -8.10
N LEU A 125 17.59 12.74 -7.54
CA LEU A 125 16.73 13.84 -8.04
C LEU A 125 17.07 14.20 -9.50
N ARG A 126 18.37 14.33 -9.81
CA ARG A 126 18.84 14.59 -11.18
C ARG A 126 18.50 13.48 -12.17
N ARG A 127 18.32 12.25 -11.68
CA ARG A 127 17.95 11.08 -12.49
C ARG A 127 16.44 10.84 -12.54
N GLN A 128 15.63 11.71 -11.94
CA GLN A 128 14.16 11.59 -11.90
C GLN A 128 13.67 10.23 -11.37
N GLN A 129 14.36 9.63 -10.41
CA GLN A 129 13.97 8.34 -9.81
C GLN A 129 12.99 8.52 -8.65
N ASN A 130 12.24 7.47 -8.31
CA ASN A 130 11.54 7.44 -7.03
C ASN A 130 12.56 7.40 -5.89
N ILE A 131 12.32 8.16 -4.82
CA ILE A 131 13.23 8.31 -3.69
C ILE A 131 12.47 8.06 -2.39
N TRP A 132 13.07 7.29 -1.49
CA TRP A 132 12.65 7.17 -0.10
C TRP A 132 13.77 7.69 0.79
N VAL A 133 13.51 8.79 1.51
CA VAL A 133 14.42 9.35 2.50
C VAL A 133 13.99 8.89 3.89
N ASP A 134 14.80 8.02 4.51
CA ASP A 134 14.54 7.57 5.88
C ASP A 134 15.06 8.59 6.89
N GLY A 135 14.16 9.10 7.73
CA GLY A 135 14.48 10.15 8.67
C GLY A 135 13.45 10.31 9.79
N SER A 136 13.72 11.31 10.61
CA SER A 136 12.84 11.69 11.72
C SER A 136 12.02 12.96 11.41
N LEU A 137 12.36 13.66 10.32
CA LEU A 137 11.77 14.95 9.91
C LEU A 137 11.79 16.05 10.99
N ARG A 138 12.64 15.93 12.02
CA ARG A 138 12.62 16.81 13.21
C ARG A 138 12.97 18.27 12.94
N ASP A 139 13.90 18.53 12.01
CA ASP A 139 14.32 19.90 11.67
C ASP A 139 13.39 20.50 10.62
N VAL A 140 12.27 21.03 11.09
CA VAL A 140 11.21 21.60 10.25
C VAL A 140 11.74 22.74 9.38
N VAL A 141 12.63 23.58 9.91
CA VAL A 141 13.16 24.74 9.19
C VAL A 141 14.00 24.28 8.02
N TRP A 142 14.88 23.31 8.24
CA TRP A 142 15.68 22.71 7.18
C TRP A 142 14.81 22.01 6.14
N PHE A 143 13.85 21.17 6.56
CA PHE A 143 13.01 20.42 5.62
C PHE A 143 12.08 21.32 4.78
N LYS A 144 11.64 22.46 5.32
CA LYS A 144 10.93 23.48 4.52
C LYS A 144 11.78 23.94 3.33
N GLN A 145 13.03 24.30 3.60
CA GLN A 145 13.98 24.72 2.55
C GLN A 145 14.24 23.59 1.55
N VAL A 146 14.38 22.35 2.02
CA VAL A 146 14.55 21.18 1.15
C VAL A 146 13.34 20.99 0.24
N PHE A 147 12.11 21.08 0.75
CA PHE A 147 10.91 20.88 -0.05
C PHE A 147 10.74 22.00 -1.08
N GLU A 148 10.93 23.25 -0.68
CA GLU A 148 10.90 24.41 -1.58
C GLU A 148 11.95 24.29 -2.69
N ASP A 149 13.17 23.86 -2.35
CA ASP A 149 14.24 23.67 -3.30
C ASP A 149 13.95 22.53 -4.30
N ILE A 150 13.42 21.40 -3.82
CA ILE A 150 12.95 20.31 -4.69
C ILE A 150 11.87 20.82 -5.66
N ARG A 151 10.87 21.57 -5.18
CA ARG A 151 9.81 22.11 -6.04
C ARG A 151 10.35 23.04 -7.11
N ARG A 152 11.30 23.90 -6.75
CA ARG A 152 11.89 24.87 -7.67
C ARG A 152 12.77 24.20 -8.73
N ARG A 153 13.62 23.25 -8.34
CA ARG A 153 14.61 22.64 -9.25
C ARG A 153 14.10 21.39 -9.97
N HIS A 154 13.17 20.69 -9.36
CA HIS A 154 12.64 19.42 -9.84
C HIS A 154 11.09 19.42 -9.79
N PRO A 155 10.42 20.33 -10.52
CA PRO A 155 8.97 20.54 -10.42
C PRO A 155 8.11 19.31 -10.78
N VAL A 156 8.69 18.34 -11.50
CA VAL A 156 8.06 17.05 -11.83
C VAL A 156 7.91 16.10 -10.64
N TYR A 157 8.67 16.32 -9.56
CA TYR A 157 8.60 15.49 -8.37
C TYR A 157 7.35 15.79 -7.56
N ARG A 158 6.78 14.70 -7.06
CA ARG A 158 5.74 14.74 -6.05
C ARG A 158 6.34 14.40 -4.69
N ILE A 159 5.94 15.14 -3.66
CA ILE A 159 6.47 15.02 -2.29
C ILE A 159 5.43 14.32 -1.42
N GLY A 160 5.82 13.23 -0.76
CA GLY A 160 4.97 12.51 0.19
C GLY A 160 5.60 12.43 1.57
N ILE A 161 4.78 12.39 2.62
CA ILE A 161 5.22 12.01 3.97
C ILE A 161 4.48 10.75 4.41
N ILE A 162 5.24 9.76 4.89
CA ILE A 162 4.69 8.63 5.66
C ILE A 162 5.08 8.83 7.12
N HIS A 163 4.09 9.09 7.96
CA HIS A 163 4.26 9.15 9.40
C HIS A 163 3.93 7.80 10.03
N VAL A 164 4.90 7.17 10.68
CA VAL A 164 4.70 5.94 11.46
C VAL A 164 4.72 6.30 12.94
N HIS A 165 3.67 5.93 13.67
CA HIS A 165 3.58 6.13 15.11
C HIS A 165 3.29 4.82 15.86
N ALA A 166 3.62 4.82 17.14
CA ALA A 166 3.25 3.83 18.12
C ALA A 166 3.29 4.52 19.50
N SER A 167 2.59 3.96 20.47
CA SER A 167 2.51 4.46 21.83
C SER A 167 3.89 4.46 22.49
N GLU A 168 4.09 5.39 23.42
CA GLU A 168 5.33 5.48 24.18
C GLU A 168 5.74 4.15 24.84
N PRO A 169 4.83 3.39 25.51
CA PRO A 169 5.17 2.08 26.06
C PRO A 169 5.71 1.10 25.02
N VAL A 170 5.07 1.03 23.84
CA VAL A 170 5.50 0.14 22.74
C VAL A 170 6.86 0.59 22.18
N VAL A 171 7.06 1.89 22.00
CA VAL A 171 8.34 2.46 21.56
C VAL A 171 9.46 2.10 22.53
N ARG A 172 9.24 2.30 23.84
CA ARG A 172 10.23 1.99 24.88
C ARG A 172 10.57 0.51 24.92
N ALA A 173 9.56 -0.37 24.86
CA ALA A 173 9.76 -1.81 24.82
C ALA A 173 10.62 -2.24 23.61
N ARG A 174 10.34 -1.68 22.42
CA ARG A 174 11.10 -1.96 21.19
C ARG A 174 12.53 -1.43 21.23
N ILE A 175 12.74 -0.26 21.83
CA ILE A 175 14.09 0.30 22.03
C ILE A 175 14.90 -0.58 22.98
N ALA A 176 14.30 -0.99 24.11
CA ALA A 176 14.96 -1.89 25.06
C ALA A 176 15.34 -3.22 24.41
N GLU A 177 14.44 -3.81 23.62
CA GLU A 177 14.73 -5.04 22.88
C GLU A 177 15.84 -4.87 21.84
N ARG A 178 15.82 -3.76 21.09
CA ARG A 178 16.91 -3.44 20.15
C ARG A 178 18.24 -3.27 20.86
N ALA A 179 18.25 -2.60 22.02
CA ALA A 179 19.46 -2.40 22.81
C ALA A 179 20.04 -3.74 23.27
N ARG A 180 19.22 -4.68 23.74
CA ARG A 180 19.66 -6.04 24.09
C ARG A 180 20.29 -6.77 22.90
N ARG A 181 19.66 -6.69 21.72
CA ARG A 181 20.10 -7.45 20.54
C ARG A 181 21.33 -6.86 19.83
N THR A 182 21.46 -5.54 19.84
CA THR A 182 22.45 -4.82 19.01
C THR A 182 23.48 -4.04 19.82
N ASN A 183 23.36 -4.06 21.15
CA ASN A 183 24.13 -3.23 22.09
C ASN A 183 24.00 -1.70 21.84
N ARG A 184 23.05 -1.28 20.99
CA ARG A 184 22.78 0.14 20.68
C ARG A 184 21.73 0.68 21.63
N ASN A 185 22.17 1.29 22.72
CA ASN A 185 21.28 1.99 23.64
C ASN A 185 20.90 3.38 23.08
N VAL A 186 19.69 3.85 23.39
CA VAL A 186 19.23 5.19 23.03
C VAL A 186 19.02 5.99 24.31
N PRO A 187 19.76 7.09 24.54
CA PRO A 187 19.56 7.95 25.69
C PRO A 187 18.11 8.39 25.87
N GLU A 188 17.62 8.36 27.12
CA GLU A 188 16.23 8.68 27.48
C GLU A 188 15.75 10.03 26.93
N ARG A 189 16.61 11.06 27.03
CA ARG A 189 16.35 12.39 26.47
C ARG A 189 16.01 12.34 24.98
N LEU A 190 16.74 11.52 24.20
CA LEU A 190 16.51 11.39 22.76
C LEU A 190 15.22 10.64 22.43
N ILE A 191 14.74 9.76 23.33
CA ILE A 191 13.45 9.08 23.19
C ILE A 191 12.32 10.09 23.36
N LEU A 192 12.34 10.88 24.43
CA LEU A 192 11.34 11.91 24.71
C LEU A 192 11.27 12.95 23.60
N GLU A 193 12.42 13.48 23.16
CA GLU A 193 12.50 14.39 22.02
C GLU A 193 11.93 13.75 20.74
N SER A 194 12.17 12.45 20.56
CA SER A 194 11.65 11.72 19.40
C SER A 194 10.14 11.55 19.38
N LEU A 195 9.51 11.44 20.55
CA LEU A 195 8.08 11.25 20.69
C LEU A 195 7.33 12.59 20.46
N ALA A 196 7.90 13.71 20.89
CA ALA A 196 7.30 15.03 20.75
C ALA A 196 7.44 15.65 19.35
N ALA A 197 8.58 15.45 18.67
CA ALA A 197 8.92 16.16 17.44
C ALA A 197 8.01 15.90 16.20
N PRO A 198 7.45 14.71 15.97
CA PRO A 198 6.65 14.42 14.77
C PRO A 198 5.41 15.31 14.62
N ALA A 199 4.76 15.70 15.72
CA ALA A 199 3.52 16.47 15.67
C ALA A 199 3.72 17.85 15.01
N ARG A 200 4.74 18.58 15.46
CA ARG A 200 5.11 19.88 14.89
C ARG A 200 5.54 19.76 13.43
N SER A 201 6.40 18.77 13.15
CA SER A 201 6.95 18.55 11.82
C SER A 201 5.85 18.27 10.80
N LEU A 202 4.90 17.40 11.14
CA LEU A 202 3.76 17.12 10.28
C LEU A 202 2.88 18.34 10.09
N PHE A 203 2.55 19.07 11.15
CA PHE A 203 1.71 20.26 11.05
C PHE A 203 2.29 21.28 10.06
N GLU A 204 3.58 21.59 10.18
CA GLU A 204 4.22 22.62 9.35
C GLU A 204 4.57 22.14 7.93
N LEU A 205 4.90 20.86 7.73
CA LEU A 205 5.34 20.34 6.42
C LEU A 205 4.19 19.81 5.55
N THR A 206 3.03 19.48 6.13
CA THR A 206 1.88 18.94 5.36
C THR A 206 1.48 19.88 4.21
N SER A 207 1.48 21.20 4.45
CA SER A 207 1.15 22.20 3.43
C SER A 207 2.15 22.29 2.27
N LEU A 208 3.30 21.61 2.36
CA LEU A 208 4.35 21.54 1.34
C LEU A 208 4.44 20.17 0.61
N CYS A 209 3.70 19.15 1.07
CA CYS A 209 3.62 17.80 0.48
C CYS A 209 2.37 17.54 -0.36
N ASP A 210 2.42 16.74 -1.42
CA ASP A 210 1.23 16.36 -2.21
C ASP A 210 0.33 15.35 -1.48
N TRP A 211 0.89 14.55 -0.56
CA TRP A 211 0.10 13.76 0.37
C TRP A 211 0.84 13.45 1.67
N VAL A 212 0.05 13.05 2.66
CA VAL A 212 0.52 12.56 3.96
C VAL A 212 -0.27 11.31 4.35
N ALA A 213 0.42 10.21 4.61
CA ALA A 213 -0.16 9.01 5.21
C ALA A 213 0.27 8.90 6.67
N ARG A 214 -0.67 8.52 7.54
CA ARG A 214 -0.39 8.20 8.94
C ARG A 214 -0.63 6.71 9.15
N ILE A 215 0.34 6.06 9.74
CA ILE A 215 0.34 4.63 9.98
C ILE A 215 0.53 4.40 11.47
N ASP A 216 -0.45 3.73 12.07
CA ASP A 216 -0.34 3.17 13.40
C ASP A 216 0.40 1.83 13.32
N ASN A 217 1.39 1.64 14.18
CA ASN A 217 2.15 0.42 14.32
C ASN A 217 2.23 -0.03 15.78
N GLU A 218 1.14 0.06 16.56
CA GLU A 218 1.02 -0.61 17.87
C GLU A 218 1.27 -2.12 17.75
N VAL A 219 0.43 -2.81 16.95
CA VAL A 219 0.47 -4.28 16.77
C VAL A 219 0.95 -4.65 15.37
N SER A 220 0.36 -4.02 14.35
CA SER A 220 0.68 -4.22 12.94
C SER A 220 0.45 -2.91 12.19
N PRO A 221 1.22 -2.60 11.14
CA PRO A 221 1.06 -1.38 10.38
C PRO A 221 -0.35 -1.24 9.83
N THR A 222 -1.01 -0.14 10.18
CA THR A 222 -2.39 0.15 9.81
C THR A 222 -2.50 1.60 9.38
N LEU A 223 -3.02 1.83 8.17
CA LEU A 223 -3.27 3.17 7.67
C LEU A 223 -4.42 3.82 8.46
N THR A 224 -4.13 4.87 9.23
CA THR A 224 -5.12 5.60 10.03
C THR A 224 -5.66 6.83 9.32
N SER A 225 -4.87 7.44 8.43
CA SER A 225 -5.35 8.51 7.55
C SER A 225 -4.49 8.64 6.30
N PHE A 226 -5.11 9.09 5.21
CA PHE A 226 -4.46 9.42 3.96
C PHE A 226 -5.01 10.77 3.47
N ASN A 227 -4.17 11.79 3.42
CA ASN A 227 -4.57 13.15 3.07
C ASN A 227 -3.88 13.53 1.76
N GLN A 228 -4.65 13.83 0.72
CA GLN A 228 -4.15 14.42 -0.51
C GLN A 228 -4.30 15.94 -0.45
N VAL A 229 -3.19 16.67 -0.60
CA VAL A 229 -3.16 18.13 -0.52
C VAL A 229 -3.17 18.70 -1.94
N ASP A 230 -4.24 19.41 -2.28
CA ASP A 230 -4.35 20.14 -3.54
C ASP A 230 -3.76 21.55 -3.40
N ARG A 231 -2.79 21.89 -4.24
CA ARG A 231 -2.11 23.20 -4.29
C ARG A 231 -2.45 24.01 -5.53
N SER A 232 -3.37 23.55 -6.36
CA SER A 232 -3.69 24.23 -7.63
C SER A 232 -4.20 25.66 -7.42
N GLY A 233 -4.73 25.98 -6.23
CA GLY A 233 -5.27 27.30 -5.90
C GLY A 233 -6.50 27.67 -6.74
N HIS A 234 -7.05 26.71 -7.48
CA HIS A 234 -8.18 26.95 -8.36
C HIS A 234 -9.49 26.61 -7.66
N TRP A 235 -10.40 27.59 -7.59
CA TRP A 235 -11.78 27.35 -7.14
C TRP A 235 -12.47 26.26 -7.95
N SER A 236 -12.07 26.01 -9.20
CA SER A 236 -12.56 24.89 -9.99
C SER A 236 -12.23 23.55 -9.35
N ALA A 237 -11.09 23.38 -8.68
CA ALA A 237 -10.78 22.12 -7.96
C ALA A 237 -11.73 21.91 -6.77
N MET A 238 -12.07 22.99 -6.04
CA MET A 238 -13.04 22.94 -4.95
C MET A 238 -14.48 22.75 -5.48
N SER A 239 -14.85 23.47 -6.55
CA SER A 239 -16.14 23.39 -7.22
C SER A 239 -16.36 22.04 -7.91
N SER A 240 -15.33 21.42 -8.46
CA SER A 240 -15.39 20.06 -9.00
C SER A 240 -15.53 19.02 -7.89
N ARG A 241 -15.07 19.32 -6.66
CA ARG A 241 -15.25 18.44 -5.50
C ARG A 241 -16.60 18.64 -4.81
N TRP A 242 -17.17 19.84 -4.84
CA TRP A 242 -18.37 20.20 -4.05
C TRP A 242 -19.60 20.53 -4.90
N ALA A 243 -19.43 21.23 -6.02
CA ALA A 243 -20.52 21.80 -6.82
C ALA A 243 -20.93 20.93 -8.02
N ARG A 244 -20.15 19.92 -8.37
CA ARG A 244 -20.53 18.88 -9.33
C ARG A 244 -20.53 17.53 -8.63
N THR A 245 -21.69 16.90 -8.50
CA THR A 245 -21.84 15.46 -8.28
C THR A 245 -21.57 14.69 -9.58
N GLU A 246 -20.57 15.11 -10.36
CA GLU A 246 -19.93 14.17 -11.28
C GLU A 246 -19.01 13.35 -10.40
N PRO A 247 -19.15 12.00 -10.35
CA PRO A 247 -18.25 11.17 -9.59
C PRO A 247 -16.84 11.54 -10.00
N ALA A 248 -15.97 11.81 -9.02
CA ALA A 248 -14.62 12.20 -9.37
C ALA A 248 -13.99 11.11 -10.26
N PRO A 249 -13.01 11.40 -11.12
CA PRO A 249 -12.40 10.40 -12.00
C PRO A 249 -11.84 9.16 -11.26
N TYR A 250 -11.72 9.24 -9.94
CA TYR A 250 -11.30 8.17 -9.04
C TYR A 250 -12.44 7.48 -8.26
N GLU A 251 -13.69 7.81 -8.56
CA GLU A 251 -14.90 7.26 -7.94
C GLU A 251 -15.71 6.41 -8.94
N PHE A 252 -16.60 5.57 -8.40
CA PHE A 252 -17.49 4.76 -9.21
C PHE A 252 -18.49 5.66 -9.95
N PRO A 253 -18.77 5.44 -11.25
CA PRO A 253 -18.45 4.26 -12.06
C PRO A 253 -17.15 4.36 -12.88
N HIS A 254 -16.36 5.43 -12.71
CA HIS A 254 -15.12 5.64 -13.48
C HIS A 254 -13.93 4.87 -12.90
N ARG A 255 -13.98 4.56 -11.61
CA ARG A 255 -12.99 3.75 -10.91
C ARG A 255 -13.62 3.06 -9.71
N LEU A 256 -13.08 1.90 -9.33
CA LEU A 256 -13.48 1.21 -8.10
C LEU A 256 -12.30 1.18 -7.14
N ALA A 257 -12.50 1.74 -5.94
CA ALA A 257 -11.52 1.65 -4.86
C ALA A 257 -11.31 0.19 -4.46
N PRO A 258 -10.14 -0.17 -3.87
CA PRO A 258 -9.95 -1.52 -3.36
C PRO A 258 -11.06 -1.89 -2.37
N VAL A 259 -11.60 -3.10 -2.53
CA VAL A 259 -12.69 -3.60 -1.68
C VAL A 259 -12.09 -4.52 -0.63
N ALA A 260 -12.32 -4.21 0.65
CA ALA A 260 -11.82 -5.00 1.76
C ALA A 260 -12.49 -6.38 1.83
N LEU A 261 -11.71 -7.39 2.20
CA LEU A 261 -12.14 -8.77 2.39
C LEU A 261 -11.99 -9.18 3.85
N GLN A 262 -12.95 -9.95 4.35
CA GLN A 262 -12.90 -10.58 5.65
C GLN A 262 -13.05 -12.09 5.49
N PRO A 263 -12.14 -12.91 6.06
CA PRO A 263 -12.29 -14.36 6.05
C PRO A 263 -13.49 -14.78 6.91
N ILE A 264 -14.14 -15.85 6.49
CA ILE A 264 -15.14 -16.57 7.29
C ILE A 264 -14.45 -17.82 7.85
N GLU A 265 -14.53 -18.00 9.15
CA GLU A 265 -14.01 -19.20 9.83
C GLU A 265 -15.16 -20.19 10.07
N GLU A 266 -14.84 -21.47 10.22
CA GLU A 266 -15.80 -22.56 10.48
C GLU A 266 -17.02 -22.55 9.55
N LEU A 267 -16.80 -22.91 8.28
CA LEU A 267 -17.86 -22.96 7.26
C LEU A 267 -18.05 -24.36 6.67
N SER A 268 -19.28 -24.66 6.30
CA SER A 268 -19.66 -25.89 5.60
C SER A 268 -20.91 -25.67 4.75
N LEU A 269 -21.13 -26.55 3.77
CA LEU A 269 -22.43 -26.65 3.11
C LEU A 269 -23.46 -27.16 4.13
N ALA A 270 -24.70 -26.68 4.03
CA ALA A 270 -25.78 -27.20 4.86
C ALA A 270 -26.01 -28.70 4.59
N GLU A 271 -26.62 -29.41 5.54
CA GLU A 271 -26.87 -30.83 5.40
C GLU A 271 -27.70 -31.15 4.15
N GLY A 272 -27.22 -32.07 3.30
CA GLY A 272 -27.85 -32.42 2.03
C GLY A 272 -27.59 -31.44 0.87
N GLU A 273 -26.90 -30.33 1.10
CA GLU A 273 -26.47 -29.41 0.03
C GLU A 273 -25.20 -29.92 -0.65
N ALA A 274 -25.15 -29.78 -1.97
CA ALA A 274 -23.96 -30.03 -2.78
C ALA A 274 -23.68 -28.81 -3.67
N PHE A 275 -22.40 -28.53 -3.93
CA PHE A 275 -22.06 -27.41 -4.79
C PHE A 275 -22.51 -27.69 -6.24
N PRO A 276 -23.36 -26.83 -6.85
CA PRO A 276 -23.86 -27.07 -8.18
C PRO A 276 -22.78 -26.78 -9.23
N PRO A 277 -22.46 -27.72 -10.15
CA PRO A 277 -21.35 -27.56 -11.10
C PRO A 277 -21.55 -26.36 -12.04
N ASN A 278 -22.80 -26.04 -12.38
CA ASN A 278 -23.15 -24.93 -13.28
C ASN A 278 -23.52 -23.64 -12.52
N GLY A 279 -23.21 -23.55 -11.23
CA GLY A 279 -23.72 -22.49 -10.37
C GLY A 279 -25.19 -22.72 -10.00
N GLY A 280 -25.71 -21.89 -9.10
CA GLY A 280 -27.07 -22.01 -8.59
C GLY A 280 -27.23 -21.28 -7.25
N VAL A 281 -28.21 -21.70 -6.46
CA VAL A 281 -28.38 -21.24 -5.08
C VAL A 281 -27.90 -22.33 -4.14
N ILE A 282 -27.12 -21.95 -3.13
CA ILE A 282 -26.65 -22.86 -2.08
C ILE A 282 -26.96 -22.27 -0.70
N LYS A 283 -27.00 -23.14 0.31
CA LYS A 283 -27.01 -22.73 1.72
C LYS A 283 -25.70 -23.10 2.39
N LEU A 284 -25.06 -22.10 2.98
CA LEU A 284 -23.84 -22.25 3.78
C LEU A 284 -24.16 -22.08 5.26
N VAL A 285 -23.62 -22.98 6.07
CA VAL A 285 -23.59 -22.86 7.53
C VAL A 285 -22.23 -22.31 7.93
N HIS A 286 -22.23 -21.25 8.74
CA HIS A 286 -21.01 -20.66 9.30
C HIS A 286 -21.25 -20.16 10.73
N ARG A 287 -20.16 -19.89 11.46
CA ARG A 287 -20.22 -19.33 12.81
C ARG A 287 -19.73 -17.89 12.86
N GLU A 288 -20.46 -17.05 13.59
CA GLU A 288 -20.04 -15.67 13.82
C GLU A 288 -18.92 -15.62 14.88
N ILE A 289 -17.77 -15.07 14.52
CA ILE A 289 -16.67 -14.83 15.45
C ILE A 289 -16.71 -13.39 15.93
N GLY A 290 -16.92 -13.23 17.24
CA GLY A 290 -16.96 -11.93 17.92
C GLY A 290 -18.37 -11.61 18.41
N ARG A 291 -18.57 -11.71 19.74
CA ARG A 291 -19.82 -11.62 20.54
C ARG A 291 -20.38 -12.95 21.07
N GLY A 292 -19.52 -13.96 21.26
CA GLY A 292 -19.71 -15.00 22.29
C GLY A 292 -20.93 -15.93 22.14
N SER A 293 -21.64 -15.92 21.02
CA SER A 293 -22.88 -16.70 20.88
C SER A 293 -22.68 -18.07 20.22
N GLY A 294 -21.54 -18.33 19.55
CA GLY A 294 -21.29 -19.60 18.84
C GLY A 294 -22.42 -20.00 17.89
N LYS A 295 -23.28 -19.04 17.51
CA LYS A 295 -24.55 -19.31 16.85
C LYS A 295 -24.26 -19.67 15.40
N GLU A 296 -24.75 -20.81 14.98
CA GLU A 296 -24.75 -21.19 13.57
C GLU A 296 -25.70 -20.29 12.80
N LEU A 297 -25.16 -19.67 11.77
CA LEU A 297 -25.86 -18.80 10.83
C LEU A 297 -25.94 -19.51 9.49
N ILE A 298 -27.08 -19.35 8.82
CA ILE A 298 -27.30 -19.89 7.49
C ILE A 298 -27.33 -18.72 6.51
N SER A 299 -26.49 -18.80 5.50
CA SER A 299 -26.38 -17.85 4.39
C SER A 299 -26.86 -18.51 3.10
N GLU A 300 -27.86 -17.91 2.45
CA GLU A 300 -28.38 -18.38 1.17
C GLU A 300 -27.79 -17.54 0.04
N LEU A 301 -26.99 -18.18 -0.81
CA LEU A 301 -26.11 -17.50 -1.75
C LEU A 301 -26.34 -17.98 -3.18
N LYS A 302 -26.34 -17.03 -4.12
CA LYS A 302 -26.22 -17.31 -5.54
C LYS A 302 -24.74 -17.47 -5.87
N VAL A 303 -24.35 -18.64 -6.34
CA VAL A 303 -22.97 -19.01 -6.68
C VAL A 303 -22.76 -19.05 -8.19
N THR A 304 -21.61 -18.55 -8.64
CA THR A 304 -21.12 -18.80 -10.00
C THR A 304 -20.56 -20.23 -10.10
N PRO A 305 -20.45 -20.81 -11.31
CA PRO A 305 -19.67 -22.03 -11.51
C PRO A 305 -18.26 -21.92 -10.92
N ARG A 306 -17.73 -23.03 -10.40
CA ARG A 306 -16.34 -23.10 -9.95
C ARG A 306 -15.39 -22.95 -11.13
N ARG A 307 -14.32 -22.20 -10.93
CA ARG A 307 -13.28 -21.93 -11.94
C ARG A 307 -11.91 -22.21 -11.37
N LEU A 308 -10.99 -22.64 -12.24
CA LEU A 308 -9.59 -22.81 -11.87
C LEU A 308 -8.96 -21.44 -11.59
N ILE A 309 -8.22 -21.36 -10.48
CA ILE A 309 -7.44 -20.17 -10.13
C ILE A 309 -6.22 -20.12 -11.06
N HIS A 310 -6.33 -19.30 -12.12
CA HIS A 310 -5.23 -19.09 -13.06
C HIS A 310 -4.26 -18.02 -12.55
N LEU A 311 -3.30 -18.44 -11.74
CA LEU A 311 -2.19 -17.61 -11.28
C LEU A 311 -0.85 -18.30 -11.62
N SER A 312 0.07 -17.58 -12.26
CA SER A 312 1.41 -18.08 -12.57
C SER A 312 2.23 -18.35 -11.30
N MET A 313 3.27 -19.18 -11.39
CA MET A 313 4.24 -19.38 -10.31
C MET A 313 5.22 -18.19 -10.21
N SER A 314 4.70 -17.01 -9.88
CA SER A 314 5.45 -15.76 -9.80
C SER A 314 5.23 -15.08 -8.45
N VAL A 315 6.20 -14.29 -7.99
CA VAL A 315 6.08 -13.50 -6.75
C VAL A 315 4.84 -12.60 -6.76
N THR A 316 4.52 -12.00 -7.92
CA THR A 316 3.32 -11.19 -8.13
C THR A 316 2.02 -11.97 -7.91
N SER A 317 2.00 -13.23 -8.32
CA SER A 317 0.87 -14.13 -8.10
C SER A 317 0.75 -14.56 -6.63
N ASP A 318 1.86 -14.73 -5.92
CA ASP A 318 1.85 -15.02 -4.49
C ASP A 318 1.31 -13.83 -3.68
N ILE A 319 1.68 -12.59 -4.06
CA ILE A 319 1.10 -11.38 -3.49
C ILE A 319 -0.41 -11.35 -3.74
N ALA A 320 -0.85 -11.62 -4.98
CA ALA A 320 -2.28 -11.66 -5.31
C ALA A 320 -3.05 -12.68 -4.46
N ARG A 321 -2.49 -13.89 -4.28
CA ARG A 321 -3.06 -14.91 -3.40
C ARG A 321 -3.20 -14.39 -1.97
N LYS A 322 -2.12 -13.83 -1.41
CA LYS A 322 -2.11 -13.27 -0.05
C LYS A 322 -3.12 -12.14 0.11
N SER A 323 -3.19 -11.20 -0.84
CA SER A 323 -4.15 -10.08 -0.81
C SER A 323 -5.61 -10.55 -0.83
N LEU A 324 -5.91 -11.65 -1.52
CA LEU A 324 -7.26 -12.20 -1.65
C LEU A 324 -7.58 -13.30 -0.64
N ARG A 325 -6.64 -13.63 0.26
CA ARG A 325 -6.70 -14.75 1.19
C ARG A 325 -6.96 -16.09 0.48
N ILE A 326 -6.37 -16.28 -0.69
CA ILE A 326 -6.33 -17.57 -1.38
C ILE A 326 -5.20 -18.39 -0.75
N ASP A 327 -5.55 -19.48 -0.07
CA ASP A 327 -4.59 -20.43 0.49
C ASP A 327 -3.84 -21.22 -0.61
N GLU A 328 -2.69 -21.80 -0.27
CA GLU A 328 -1.83 -22.54 -1.20
C GLU A 328 -2.54 -23.77 -1.78
N ASP A 329 -3.38 -24.42 -0.97
CA ASP A 329 -4.16 -25.59 -1.37
C ASP A 329 -5.37 -25.23 -2.25
N SER A 330 -5.75 -23.95 -2.35
CA SER A 330 -6.86 -23.51 -3.19
C SER A 330 -6.51 -23.67 -4.66
N THR A 331 -7.33 -24.43 -5.37
CA THR A 331 -7.22 -24.58 -6.82
C THR A 331 -8.44 -24.08 -7.57
N LEU A 332 -9.60 -24.08 -6.93
CA LEU A 332 -10.84 -23.60 -7.52
C LEU A 332 -11.43 -22.45 -6.70
N VAL A 333 -12.10 -21.53 -7.39
CA VAL A 333 -12.85 -20.41 -6.81
C VAL A 333 -14.27 -20.37 -7.38
N ALA A 334 -15.24 -20.07 -6.52
CA ALA A 334 -16.59 -19.67 -6.94
C ALA A 334 -16.94 -18.32 -6.31
N TYR A 335 -17.57 -17.45 -7.09
CA TYR A 335 -17.99 -16.14 -6.60
C TYR A 335 -19.43 -16.18 -6.12
N VAL A 336 -19.73 -15.36 -5.12
CA VAL A 336 -21.05 -15.35 -4.48
C VAL A 336 -21.63 -13.96 -4.36
N VAL A 337 -22.94 -13.89 -4.55
CA VAL A 337 -23.79 -12.75 -4.19
C VAL A 337 -24.95 -13.26 -3.33
N PRO A 338 -25.51 -12.43 -2.44
CA PRO A 338 -26.60 -12.88 -1.58
C PRO A 338 -27.85 -13.19 -2.42
N ALA A 339 -28.59 -14.25 -2.08
CA ALA A 339 -29.82 -14.60 -2.78
C ALA A 339 -30.96 -13.61 -2.51
N GLY A 340 -30.91 -12.89 -1.38
CA GLY A 340 -31.84 -11.82 -1.01
C GLY A 340 -31.29 -10.90 0.10
N ASP A 341 -32.07 -9.88 0.46
CA ASP A 341 -31.65 -8.82 1.39
C ASP A 341 -31.48 -9.27 2.86
N ALA A 342 -31.89 -10.49 3.19
CA ALA A 342 -31.81 -11.04 4.55
C ALA A 342 -30.40 -11.51 4.94
N ASP A 343 -29.51 -11.76 3.97
CA ASP A 343 -28.15 -12.22 4.27
C ASP A 343 -27.26 -11.05 4.71
N LYS A 344 -26.95 -11.01 6.00
CA LYS A 344 -26.07 -10.00 6.59
C LYS A 344 -24.59 -10.38 6.53
N THR A 345 -24.26 -11.64 6.28
CA THR A 345 -22.87 -12.10 6.27
C THR A 345 -22.23 -11.84 4.93
N PHE A 346 -22.87 -12.24 3.84
CA PHE A 346 -22.42 -12.01 2.48
C PHE A 346 -23.22 -10.91 1.80
N GLN A 347 -23.70 -9.93 2.56
CA GLN A 347 -24.51 -8.82 2.06
C GLN A 347 -23.89 -8.11 0.85
N HIS A 348 -22.56 -8.05 0.81
CA HIS A 348 -21.78 -7.40 -0.25
C HIS A 348 -21.22 -8.37 -1.29
N GLY A 349 -21.47 -9.67 -1.14
CA GLY A 349 -20.86 -10.74 -1.93
C GLY A 349 -19.53 -11.23 -1.36
N GLY A 350 -18.84 -12.09 -2.11
CA GLY A 350 -17.61 -12.74 -1.68
C GLY A 350 -17.11 -13.81 -2.64
N ALA A 351 -16.24 -14.69 -2.12
CA ALA A 351 -15.72 -15.85 -2.85
C ALA A 351 -15.58 -17.07 -1.93
N LEU A 352 -15.78 -18.25 -2.52
CA LEU A 352 -15.58 -19.55 -1.91
C LEU A 352 -14.38 -20.23 -2.57
N TYR A 353 -13.54 -20.88 -1.77
CA TYR A 353 -12.33 -21.55 -2.23
C TYR A 353 -12.39 -23.04 -1.96
N PHE A 354 -11.96 -23.82 -2.96
CA PHE A 354 -11.97 -25.28 -2.92
C PHE A 354 -10.57 -25.82 -3.19
N ASP A 355 -10.27 -26.94 -2.55
CA ASP A 355 -9.04 -27.67 -2.74
C ASP A 355 -9.06 -28.51 -4.04
N ARG A 356 -7.99 -29.27 -4.28
CA ARG A 356 -7.86 -30.17 -5.45
C ARG A 356 -8.87 -31.31 -5.48
N SER A 357 -9.41 -31.67 -4.31
CA SER A 357 -10.43 -32.71 -4.16
C SER A 357 -11.85 -32.12 -4.22
N GLU A 358 -11.98 -30.86 -4.70
CA GLU A 358 -13.24 -30.14 -4.82
C GLU A 358 -13.95 -29.86 -3.49
N LYS A 359 -13.25 -30.03 -2.36
CA LYS A 359 -13.82 -29.78 -1.04
C LYS A 359 -13.75 -28.30 -0.72
N LEU A 360 -14.87 -27.74 -0.27
CA LEU A 360 -14.94 -26.38 0.26
C LEU A 360 -14.08 -26.30 1.52
N TYR A 361 -13.11 -25.39 1.54
CA TYR A 361 -12.19 -25.25 2.69
C TYR A 361 -12.15 -23.83 3.26
N ALA A 362 -12.36 -22.78 2.45
CA ALA A 362 -12.36 -21.39 2.90
C ALA A 362 -13.37 -20.52 2.16
N ALA A 363 -13.72 -19.40 2.78
CA ALA A 363 -14.51 -18.35 2.15
C ALA A 363 -14.03 -16.97 2.61
N VAL A 364 -14.21 -15.99 1.74
CA VAL A 364 -14.05 -14.57 2.04
C VAL A 364 -15.32 -13.84 1.70
N ARG A 365 -15.73 -12.91 2.56
CA ARG A 365 -16.79 -11.94 2.27
C ARG A 365 -16.20 -10.59 1.97
N ILE A 366 -16.89 -9.80 1.16
CA ILE A 366 -16.63 -8.36 1.11
C ILE A 366 -17.04 -7.74 2.43
N ALA A 367 -16.12 -7.00 3.03
CA ALA A 367 -16.43 -6.21 4.20
C ALA A 367 -17.20 -4.94 3.82
N GLY A 368 -18.20 -4.59 4.64
CA GLY A 368 -18.87 -3.30 4.55
C GLY A 368 -18.01 -2.15 5.04
N GLN A 369 -18.56 -0.95 5.04
CA GLN A 369 -17.91 0.20 5.66
C GLN A 369 -17.75 -0.04 7.18
N CYS A 370 -16.51 -0.14 7.63
CA CYS A 370 -16.18 -0.22 9.05
C CYS A 370 -14.96 0.67 9.34
N SER A 371 -15.20 1.81 10.00
CA SER A 371 -14.17 2.80 10.32
C SER A 371 -13.18 2.35 11.40
N THR A 372 -13.52 1.30 12.16
CA THR A 372 -12.70 0.77 13.26
C THR A 372 -12.03 -0.57 12.92
N CYS A 373 -12.41 -1.19 11.80
CA CYS A 373 -11.91 -2.50 11.41
C CYS A 373 -10.56 -2.39 10.69
N HIS A 374 -9.65 -3.27 11.04
CA HIS A 374 -8.34 -3.38 10.40
C HIS A 374 -8.41 -4.52 9.38
N PHE A 375 -8.50 -4.18 8.09
CA PHE A 375 -8.57 -5.17 7.02
C PHE A 375 -7.17 -5.52 6.52
N ARG A 376 -6.91 -6.83 6.40
CA ARG A 376 -5.63 -7.36 5.88
C ARG A 376 -5.70 -7.74 4.40
N TYR A 377 -6.90 -7.95 3.87
CA TYR A 377 -7.14 -8.54 2.57
C TYR A 377 -8.00 -7.60 1.73
N PHE A 378 -7.70 -7.49 0.43
CA PHE A 378 -8.35 -6.55 -0.48
C PHE A 378 -8.42 -7.10 -1.91
N MET A 379 -9.52 -6.82 -2.59
CA MET A 379 -9.65 -6.90 -4.04
C MET A 379 -9.27 -5.58 -4.67
N HIS A 380 -8.33 -5.61 -5.60
CA HIS A 380 -7.95 -4.46 -6.42
C HIS A 380 -8.55 -4.59 -7.81
N PHE A 381 -8.80 -3.45 -8.46
CA PHE A 381 -9.44 -3.42 -9.77
C PHE A 381 -8.61 -2.64 -10.79
N ASN A 382 -8.66 -3.08 -12.04
CA ASN A 382 -8.18 -2.33 -13.18
C ASN A 382 -9.16 -1.20 -13.54
N THR A 383 -8.76 -0.35 -14.51
CA THR A 383 -9.66 0.63 -15.11
C THR A 383 -10.90 -0.07 -15.67
N PRO A 384 -12.12 0.42 -15.40
CA PRO A 384 -13.33 -0.22 -15.89
C PRO A 384 -13.44 -0.19 -17.41
N VAL A 385 -14.05 -1.24 -17.94
CA VAL A 385 -14.42 -1.36 -19.35
C VAL A 385 -15.94 -1.16 -19.45
N ASN A 386 -16.38 -0.36 -20.42
CA ASN A 386 -17.80 -0.20 -20.71
C ASN A 386 -18.31 -1.41 -21.48
N LYS A 387 -19.53 -1.87 -21.16
CA LYS A 387 -20.21 -2.93 -21.90
C LYS A 387 -21.61 -2.49 -22.30
N THR A 388 -22.06 -2.93 -23.48
CA THR A 388 -23.44 -2.71 -23.95
C THR A 388 -24.37 -3.79 -23.44
N ALA A 389 -25.68 -3.52 -23.47
CA ALA A 389 -26.69 -4.50 -23.09
C ALA A 389 -26.63 -5.75 -23.99
N GLU A 390 -26.36 -5.58 -25.28
CA GLU A 390 -26.23 -6.69 -26.23
C GLU A 390 -25.04 -7.58 -25.89
N GLU A 391 -23.88 -7.00 -25.56
CA GLU A 391 -22.70 -7.74 -25.12
C GLU A 391 -23.00 -8.54 -23.84
N VAL A 392 -23.68 -7.93 -22.86
CA VAL A 392 -23.99 -8.58 -21.59
C VAL A 392 -25.06 -9.66 -21.75
N SER A 393 -26.16 -9.39 -22.45
CA SER A 393 -27.23 -10.36 -22.69
C SER A 393 -26.81 -11.52 -23.58
N ALA A 394 -25.80 -11.36 -24.43
CA ALA A 394 -25.21 -12.48 -25.15
C ALA A 394 -24.52 -13.49 -24.23
N ILE A 395 -24.04 -13.03 -23.06
CA ILE A 395 -23.14 -13.76 -22.16
C ILE A 395 -23.85 -14.23 -20.89
N LEU A 396 -24.69 -13.38 -20.29
CA LEU A 396 -25.33 -13.60 -19.00
C LEU A 396 -26.84 -13.39 -19.14
N ARG A 397 -27.50 -14.39 -19.72
CA ARG A 397 -28.97 -14.42 -19.92
C ARG A 397 -29.75 -14.70 -18.64
N ASP A 398 -29.04 -15.26 -17.67
CA ASP A 398 -29.61 -15.80 -16.46
C ASP A 398 -29.82 -14.72 -15.41
N GLU A 399 -31.05 -14.23 -15.31
CA GLU A 399 -31.44 -13.23 -14.30
C GLU A 399 -31.14 -13.67 -12.86
N TRP A 400 -31.11 -14.98 -12.59
CA TRP A 400 -30.79 -15.52 -11.28
C TRP A 400 -29.35 -15.21 -10.82
N ARG A 401 -28.41 -14.95 -11.75
CA ARG A 401 -26.99 -14.65 -11.46
C ARG A 401 -26.76 -13.28 -10.82
N TRP A 402 -27.73 -12.39 -10.92
CA TRP A 402 -27.61 -11.04 -10.41
C TRP A 402 -27.97 -10.98 -8.92
N GLY A 403 -27.18 -10.20 -8.18
CA GLY A 403 -27.40 -9.87 -6.79
C GLY A 403 -27.59 -8.37 -6.59
N PRO A 404 -28.13 -7.96 -5.42
CA PRO A 404 -28.27 -6.56 -5.08
C PRO A 404 -26.89 -5.90 -4.92
N VAL A 405 -26.78 -4.63 -5.31
CA VAL A 405 -25.66 -3.78 -4.87
C VAL A 405 -26.00 -3.28 -3.47
N SER A 406 -25.11 -3.44 -2.51
CA SER A 406 -25.33 -3.02 -1.11
C SER A 406 -24.33 -1.98 -0.61
N LEU A 407 -23.19 -1.80 -1.28
CA LEU A 407 -22.21 -0.77 -0.93
C LEU A 407 -22.72 0.63 -1.32
N PRO A 408 -22.74 1.61 -0.39
CA PRO A 408 -23.27 2.95 -0.64
C PRO A 408 -22.60 3.66 -1.83
N GLU A 409 -21.29 3.51 -1.99
CA GLU A 409 -20.52 4.16 -3.06
C GLU A 409 -20.99 3.73 -4.45
N MET A 410 -21.25 2.43 -4.62
CA MET A 410 -21.76 1.87 -5.88
C MET A 410 -23.21 2.28 -6.13
N ARG A 411 -24.06 2.25 -5.09
CA ARG A 411 -25.47 2.70 -5.19
C ARG A 411 -25.57 4.18 -5.56
N ASN A 412 -24.76 5.02 -4.92
CA ASN A 412 -24.71 6.46 -5.15
C ASN A 412 -24.21 6.79 -6.56
N GLY A 413 -23.23 6.03 -7.06
CA GLY A 413 -22.77 6.13 -8.45
C GLY A 413 -23.68 5.40 -9.45
N GLY A 414 -24.90 5.05 -9.06
CA GLY A 414 -25.97 4.61 -9.97
C GLY A 414 -26.02 3.11 -10.25
N ALA A 415 -25.26 2.26 -9.56
CA ALA A 415 -25.35 0.82 -9.74
C ALA A 415 -26.66 0.27 -9.15
N ILE A 416 -27.31 -0.62 -9.89
CA ILE A 416 -28.58 -1.26 -9.50
C ILE A 416 -28.33 -2.69 -9.02
N ARG A 417 -27.60 -3.47 -9.82
CA ARG A 417 -27.32 -4.87 -9.55
C ARG A 417 -25.91 -5.23 -9.98
N THR A 418 -25.39 -6.30 -9.39
CA THR A 418 -24.03 -6.77 -9.64
C THR A 418 -23.98 -8.28 -9.77
N THR A 419 -22.99 -8.74 -10.50
CA THR A 419 -22.64 -10.15 -10.62
C THR A 419 -21.15 -10.29 -10.87
N PHE A 420 -20.66 -11.50 -10.74
CA PHE A 420 -19.28 -11.85 -11.07
C PHE A 420 -19.23 -12.63 -12.37
N VAL A 421 -18.18 -12.38 -13.14
CA VAL A 421 -17.95 -13.01 -14.44
C VAL A 421 -16.49 -13.46 -14.57
N GLY A 422 -16.30 -14.62 -15.20
CA GLY A 422 -14.98 -15.19 -15.49
C GLY A 422 -14.54 -14.97 -16.94
N ARG A 423 -13.29 -15.38 -17.25
CA ARG A 423 -12.72 -15.29 -18.61
C ARG A 423 -13.50 -16.03 -19.68
N GLU A 424 -14.10 -17.16 -19.32
CA GLU A 424 -14.90 -17.97 -20.24
C GLU A 424 -16.22 -17.29 -20.62
N GLU A 425 -16.73 -16.41 -19.76
CA GLU A 425 -17.92 -15.60 -20.02
C GLU A 425 -17.53 -14.33 -20.80
N LEU A 426 -16.44 -13.68 -20.42
CA LEU A 426 -15.92 -12.48 -21.07
C LEU A 426 -14.41 -12.61 -21.35
N PRO A 427 -13.99 -12.67 -22.62
CA PRO A 427 -12.57 -12.80 -22.98
C PRO A 427 -11.67 -11.69 -22.44
N ASP A 428 -12.23 -10.48 -22.24
CA ASP A 428 -11.54 -9.31 -21.68
C ASP A 428 -11.23 -9.46 -20.18
N VAL A 429 -11.80 -10.48 -19.53
CA VAL A 429 -11.55 -10.78 -18.12
C VAL A 429 -10.26 -11.61 -18.01
N ALA A 430 -9.23 -10.98 -17.47
CA ALA A 430 -7.97 -11.66 -17.16
C ALA A 430 -7.97 -12.24 -15.74
N GLY A 431 -7.17 -13.30 -15.55
CA GLY A 431 -6.80 -13.81 -14.22
C GLY A 431 -7.98 -14.37 -13.43
N LEU A 432 -8.35 -13.67 -12.35
CA LEU A 432 -9.22 -14.19 -11.29
C LEU A 432 -10.71 -13.97 -11.56
N GLY A 433 -11.09 -12.97 -12.36
CA GLY A 433 -12.48 -12.64 -12.61
C GLY A 433 -12.72 -11.14 -12.63
N ALA A 434 -13.99 -10.75 -12.76
CA ALA A 434 -14.41 -9.36 -12.77
C ALA A 434 -15.78 -9.18 -12.11
N TYR A 435 -16.03 -8.00 -11.58
CA TYR A 435 -17.38 -7.56 -11.26
C TYR A 435 -17.99 -6.87 -12.47
N LEU A 436 -19.22 -7.23 -12.77
CA LEU A 436 -20.07 -6.54 -13.73
C LEU A 436 -21.19 -5.83 -12.97
N PHE A 437 -21.34 -4.53 -13.22
CA PHE A 437 -22.40 -3.70 -12.65
C PHE A 437 -23.31 -3.18 -13.74
N GLU A 438 -24.62 -3.23 -13.49
CA GLU A 438 -25.62 -2.53 -14.28
C GLU A 438 -25.91 -1.16 -13.63
N LEU A 439 -25.90 -0.11 -14.45
CA LEU A 439 -26.18 1.26 -14.02
C LEU A 439 -27.60 1.70 -14.38
N ARG A 440 -28.10 2.73 -13.69
CA ARG A 440 -29.45 3.31 -13.92
C ARG A 440 -29.72 3.83 -15.32
N ASP A 441 -28.67 4.17 -16.06
CA ASP A 441 -28.77 4.59 -17.46
C ASP A 441 -28.83 3.42 -18.44
N GLY A 442 -28.86 2.17 -17.95
CA GLY A 442 -28.85 0.94 -18.75
C GLY A 442 -27.47 0.53 -19.25
N SER A 443 -26.42 1.28 -18.92
CA SER A 443 -25.04 0.91 -19.27
C SER A 443 -24.44 -0.08 -18.28
N PHE A 444 -23.40 -0.79 -18.72
CA PHE A 444 -22.69 -1.75 -17.89
C PHE A 444 -21.22 -1.38 -17.69
N LYS A 445 -20.71 -1.65 -16.49
CA LYS A 445 -19.31 -1.41 -16.11
C LYS A 445 -18.66 -2.70 -15.62
N LEU A 446 -17.59 -3.09 -16.30
CA LEU A 446 -16.80 -4.27 -15.99
C LEU A 446 -15.51 -3.86 -15.26
N PHE A 447 -15.34 -4.32 -14.03
CA PHE A 447 -14.15 -4.09 -13.19
C PHE A 447 -13.38 -5.40 -13.01
N THR A 448 -12.35 -5.59 -13.82
CA THR A 448 -11.46 -6.76 -13.73
C THR A 448 -10.61 -6.72 -12.48
N LEU A 449 -10.49 -7.85 -11.79
CA LEU A 449 -9.59 -7.98 -10.66
C LEU A 449 -8.14 -7.80 -11.12
N ARG A 450 -7.44 -6.90 -10.46
CA ARG A 450 -6.02 -6.62 -10.71
C ARG A 450 -5.18 -7.65 -9.97
N VAL A 451 -4.42 -8.43 -10.73
CA VAL A 451 -3.23 -9.10 -10.21
C VAL A 451 -2.14 -8.03 -10.15
N PRO A 452 -1.52 -7.72 -8.99
CA PRO A 452 -0.46 -6.73 -8.91
C PRO A 452 0.65 -7.10 -9.89
N THR A 453 0.85 -6.26 -10.90
CA THR A 453 2.00 -6.33 -11.79
C THR A 453 3.09 -5.47 -11.17
N SER A 454 4.16 -6.13 -10.71
CA SER A 454 5.37 -5.59 -10.04
C SER A 454 5.16 -4.88 -8.71
#